data_AF-A0A1F3ZX97-F1
#
_entry.id   AF-A0A1F3ZX97-F1
#
_cell.length_a   1.000
_cell.length_b   1.000
_cell.length_c   1.000
_cell.angle_alpha   90.00
_cell.angle_beta   90.00
_cell.angle_gamma   90.00
#
_symmetry.space_group_name_H-M   'P 1'
#
loop_
_entity.id
_entity.type
_entity.pdbx_description
1 polymer ?
#
loop_
_entity_poly.entity_id
_entity_poly.type
_entity_poly.pdbx_seq_one_letter_code
_entity_poly.pdbx_strand_id
1 'polypeptide(L)'
;MLVRFHSKAGSVTMFEDVAKTLLRLMGKSGDVPGAVLAKDVPEALRRLQDGVTAHQAAPAPRSQAAEEDRDGEKVSLPTRAF
;
A
#
# COMPACT_ATOMS: atom_id res chain seq x y z
N MET A 1 -0.65 -4.89 12.70
CA MET A 1 -2.12 -4.78 12.82
C MET A 1 -2.78 -5.00 11.46
N LEU A 2 -4.10 -5.22 11.39
CA LEU A 2 -4.86 -5.19 10.12
C LEU A 2 -5.49 -3.82 9.90
N VAL A 3 -5.44 -3.32 8.67
CA VAL A 3 -6.04 -2.05 8.26
C VAL A 3 -7.13 -2.33 7.23
N ARG A 4 -8.32 -1.77 7.46
CA ARG A 4 -9.46 -1.89 6.54
C ARG A 4 -9.70 -0.57 5.83
N PHE A 5 -9.52 -0.58 4.51
CA PHE A 5 -9.94 0.49 3.63
C PHE A 5 -11.40 0.29 3.30
N HIS A 6 -12.22 1.34 3.45
CA HIS A 6 -13.64 1.31 3.13
C HIS A 6 -13.98 2.48 2.22
N SER A 7 -14.64 2.18 1.10
CA SER A 7 -15.28 3.17 0.23
C SER A 7 -16.69 2.70 -0.16
N LYS A 8 -17.44 3.53 -0.90
CA LYS A 8 -18.72 3.12 -1.50
C LYS A 8 -18.57 2.00 -2.53
N ALA A 9 -17.40 1.87 -3.16
CA ALA A 9 -17.13 0.85 -4.16
C ALA A 9 -16.80 -0.52 -3.55
N GLY A 10 -16.45 -0.56 -2.26
CA GLY A 10 -16.07 -1.80 -1.58
C GLY A 10 -15.14 -1.55 -0.40
N SER A 11 -14.78 -2.65 0.26
CA SER A 11 -13.81 -2.65 1.36
C SER A 11 -12.71 -3.66 1.09
N VAL A 12 -11.48 -3.31 1.44
CA VAL A 12 -10.30 -4.17 1.33
C VAL A 12 -9.56 -4.14 2.66
N THR A 13 -9.04 -5.30 3.09
CA THR A 13 -8.24 -5.41 4.32
C THR A 13 -6.83 -5.84 3.96
N MET A 14 -5.82 -5.23 4.59
CA MET A 14 -4.41 -5.54 4.36
C MET A 14 -3.60 -5.37 5.64
N PHE A 15 -2.39 -5.93 5.65
CA PHE A 15 -1.44 -5.75 6.75
C PHE A 15 -1.00 -4.28 6.85
N GLU A 16 -0.83 -3.81 8.07
CA GLU A 16 -0.52 -2.41 8.39
C GLU A 16 0.76 -1.89 7.74
N ASP A 17 1.81 -2.70 7.66
CA ASP A 17 3.08 -2.35 7.01
C ASP A 17 2.88 -2.03 5.51
N VAL A 18 2.11 -2.86 4.82
CA VAL A 18 1.73 -2.67 3.42
C VAL A 18 0.84 -1.45 3.28
N ALA A 19 -0.18 -1.32 4.14
CA ALA A 19 -1.12 -0.20 4.12
C ALA A 19 -0.41 1.15 4.28
N LYS A 20 0.49 1.26 5.27
CA LYS A 20 1.29 2.46 5.51
C LYS A 20 2.21 2.79 4.35
N THR A 21 2.78 1.78 3.71
CA THR A 21 3.61 1.96 2.51
C THR A 21 2.79 2.56 1.36
N LEU A 22 1.61 2.00 1.06
CA LEU A 22 0.74 2.53 0.01
C LEU A 22 0.24 3.94 0.34
N LEU A 23 -0.10 4.23 1.60
CA LEU A 23 -0.50 5.57 2.06
C LEU A 23 0.62 6.61 1.87
N ARG A 24 1.88 6.23 2.12
CA ARG A 24 3.02 7.12 1.87
C ARG A 24 3.23 7.36 0.38
N LEU A 25 3.08 6.34 -0.46
CA LEU A 25 3.15 6.50 -1.92
C LEU A 25 2.01 7.38 -2.46
N MET A 26 0.82 7.35 -1.83
CA MET A 26 -0.28 8.28 -2.11
C MET A 26 0.02 9.74 -1.68
N GLY A 27 1.15 10.01 -1.03
CA GLY A 27 1.50 11.32 -0.48
C GLY A 27 0.76 11.66 0.81
N LYS A 28 0.33 10.65 1.57
CA LYS A 28 -0.28 10.81 2.91
C LYS A 28 0.72 10.37 3.99
N SER A 29 0.52 10.80 5.22
CA SER A 29 1.44 10.55 6.34
C SER A 29 1.59 9.06 6.70
N GLY A 30 0.64 8.21 6.31
CA GLY A 30 0.57 6.81 6.73
C GLY A 30 -0.03 6.63 8.12
N ASP A 31 -0.67 7.65 8.67
CA ASP A 31 -1.41 7.55 9.92
C ASP A 31 -2.66 6.69 9.75
N VAL A 32 -2.84 5.76 10.68
CA VAL A 32 -4.00 4.87 10.76
C VAL A 32 -4.44 4.85 12.23
N PRO A 33 -5.70 5.22 12.56
CA PRO A 33 -6.80 5.54 11.63
C PRO A 33 -6.66 6.93 10.95
N GLY A 34 -7.20 7.04 9.74
CA GLY A 34 -7.19 8.26 8.93
C GLY A 34 -8.24 8.23 7.82
N ALA A 35 -8.39 9.34 7.09
CA ALA A 35 -9.34 9.44 5.98
C ALA A 35 -8.76 10.28 4.82
N VAL A 36 -9.16 9.93 3.59
CA VAL A 36 -8.88 10.72 2.38
C VAL A 36 -10.18 11.35 1.92
N LEU A 37 -10.19 12.68 1.74
CA LEU A 37 -11.37 13.38 1.23
C LEU A 37 -11.62 12.98 -0.23
N ALA A 38 -12.89 12.86 -0.62
CA ALA A 38 -13.27 12.47 -1.98
C ALA A 38 -12.59 13.31 -3.08
N LYS A 39 -12.41 14.62 -2.82
CA LYS A 39 -11.73 15.55 -3.73
C LYS A 39 -10.23 15.26 -3.91
N ASP A 40 -9.58 14.64 -2.93
CA ASP A 40 -8.15 14.34 -2.93
C ASP A 40 -7.86 12.92 -3.46
N VAL A 41 -8.89 12.08 -3.64
CA VAL A 41 -8.74 10.70 -4.14
C VAL A 41 -8.08 10.64 -5.53
N PRO A 42 -8.43 11.49 -6.52
CA PRO A 42 -7.80 11.43 -7.83
C PRO A 42 -6.29 11.74 -7.79
N GLU A 43 -5.88 12.70 -6.96
CA GLU A 43 -4.48 13.08 -6.80
C GLU A 43 -3.69 11.99 -6.06
N ALA A 44 -4.26 11.43 -4.99
CA ALA A 44 -3.68 10.31 -4.26
C ALA A 44 -3.48 9.08 -5.16
N LEU A 45 -4.46 8.77 -6.02
CA LEU A 45 -4.37 7.68 -6.98
C LEU A 45 -3.24 7.89 -7.99
N ARG A 46 -3.11 9.10 -8.55
CA ARG A 46 -2.02 9.44 -9.47
C ARG A 46 -0.65 9.25 -8.81
N ARG A 47 -0.47 9.78 -7.60
CA ARG A 47 0.78 9.60 -6.82
C ARG A 47 1.07 8.14 -6.53
N LEU A 48 0.05 7.34 -6.22
CA LEU A 48 0.21 5.91 -6.00
C LEU A 48 0.69 5.19 -7.27
N GLN A 49 0.08 5.48 -8.42
CA GLN A 49 0.48 4.91 -9.71
C GLN A 49 1.93 5.26 -10.04
N ASP A 50 2.31 6.53 -9.89
CA ASP A 50 3.67 7.01 -10.12
C ASP A 50 4.67 6.34 -9.15
N GLY A 51 4.33 6.28 -7.86
CA GLY A 51 5.15 5.69 -6.82
C GLY A 51 5.35 4.17 -6.96
N VAL A 52 4.30 3.45 -7.35
CA VAL A 52 4.36 2.00 -7.63
C VAL A 52 5.18 1.72 -8.90
N THR A 53 5.07 2.56 -9.92
CA THR A 53 5.87 2.45 -11.16
C THR A 53 7.34 2.70 -10.88
N ALA A 54 7.67 3.70 -10.07
CA ALA A 54 9.04 3.93 -9.60
C ALA A 54 9.55 2.76 -8.74
N HIS A 55 8.68 2.13 -7.95
CA HIS A 55 9.04 0.95 -7.14
C HIS A 55 9.26 -0.34 -7.95
N GLN A 56 8.76 -0.44 -9.19
CA GLN A 56 9.06 -1.55 -10.10
C GLN A 56 10.51 -1.49 -10.63
N ALA A 57 11.11 -0.29 -10.69
CA ALA A 57 12.49 -0.11 -11.12
C ALA A 57 13.51 -0.35 -9.99
N ALA A 58 13.07 -0.37 -8.74
CA ALA A 58 13.89 -0.66 -7.58
C ALA A 58 13.73 -2.13 -7.15
N PRO A 59 14.79 -2.82 -6.68
CA PRO A 59 14.64 -4.12 -6.06
C PRO A 59 13.63 -4.00 -4.93
N ALA A 60 12.67 -4.93 -4.87
CA ALA A 60 11.67 -4.96 -3.80
C ALA A 60 12.37 -4.75 -2.45
N PRO A 61 11.92 -3.82 -1.60
CA PRO A 61 12.54 -3.64 -0.31
C PRO A 61 12.44 -4.98 0.41
N ARG A 62 13.60 -5.57 0.75
CA ARG A 62 13.69 -6.63 1.74
C ARG A 62 13.00 -6.09 2.98
N SER A 63 11.74 -6.46 3.16
CA SER A 63 11.07 -6.37 4.45
C SER A 63 12.00 -7.07 5.43
N GLN A 64 12.60 -6.29 6.35
CA GLN A 64 13.38 -6.79 7.48
C GLN A 64 12.44 -7.60 8.38
N ALA A 65 12.26 -8.85 7.99
CA ALA A 65 11.82 -9.94 8.82
C ALA A 65 12.62 -11.13 8.31
N ALA A 66 13.89 -11.17 8.73
CA ALA A 66 14.67 -12.39 8.67
C ALA A 66 14.08 -13.31 9.72
N GLU A 67 13.15 -14.16 9.32
CA GLU A 67 12.72 -15.35 10.04
C GLU A 67 12.09 -16.29 9.00
N GLU A 68 12.93 -17.20 8.54
CA GLU A 68 12.64 -18.59 8.17
C GLU A 68 11.52 -18.86 7.14
N ASP A 69 11.97 -19.21 5.94
CA ASP A 69 11.51 -20.38 5.18
C ASP A 69 10.06 -20.84 5.42
N ARG A 70 9.11 -20.06 4.89
CA ARG A 70 7.77 -20.55 4.58
C ARG A 70 7.42 -20.18 3.16
N ASP A 71 7.45 -21.20 2.32
CA ASP A 71 6.83 -21.32 0.99
C ASP A 71 5.53 -20.51 0.86
N GLY A 72 5.66 -19.29 0.32
CA GLY A 72 4.54 -18.42 0.03
C GLY A 72 5.02 -17.33 -0.90
N GLU A 73 4.55 -17.35 -2.15
CA GLU A 73 4.88 -16.36 -3.15
C GLU A 73 4.57 -14.95 -2.62
N LYS A 74 5.63 -14.15 -2.39
CA LYS A 74 5.49 -12.79 -1.89
C LYS A 74 4.87 -11.94 -3.00
N VAL A 75 3.56 -11.74 -2.94
CA VAL A 75 2.81 -10.87 -3.85
C VAL A 75 3.45 -9.48 -3.88
N SER A 76 3.79 -8.99 -5.07
CA SER A 76 4.49 -7.71 -5.25
C SER A 76 3.57 -6.52 -4.93
N LEU A 77 4.17 -5.36 -4.59
CA LEU A 77 3.42 -4.14 -4.31
C LEU A 77 2.43 -3.70 -5.42
N PRO A 78 2.76 -3.75 -6.72
CA PRO A 78 1.79 -3.40 -7.77
C PRO A 78 0.55 -4.30 -7.76
N THR A 79 0.72 -5.61 -7.56
CA THR A 79 -0.41 -6.55 -7.45
C THR A 79 -1.28 -6.30 -6.23
N ARG A 80 -0.77 -5.63 -5.19
CA ARG A 80 -1.56 -5.26 -3.99
C ARG A 80 -2.24 -3.90 -4.12
N ALA A 81 -1.81 -3.07 -5.07
CA ALA A 81 -2.31 -1.70 -5.24
C ALA A 81 -3.57 -1.61 -6.12
N PHE A 82 -3.80 -2.60 -6.98
CA PHE A 82 -4.87 -2.64 -7.98
C PHE A 82 -5.73 -3.90 -7.85
#